data_AF-A0A963MIE9-F1
#
_entry.id   AF-A0A963MIE9-F1
#
_cell.length_a   1.000
_cell.length_b   1.000
_cell.length_c   1.000
_cell.angle_alpha   90.00
_cell.angle_beta   90.00
_cell.angle_gamma   90.00
#
_symmetry.space_group_name_H-M   'P 1'
#
loop_
_entity.id
_entity.type
_entity.pdbx_description
1 polymer ?
#
loop_
_entity_poly.entity_id
_entity_poly.type
_entity_poly.pdbx_seq_one_letter_code
_entity_poly.pdbx_strand_id
1 'polypeptide(L)'
;MSHYEERLLRDLSRIKQQATMLAERVDDALSAAVRALLTGDDRLAYTVVLGDQAINAANRQLDRMCHAFIGVHLPSAGHLRLITAMIHANVALERVGDYAVTIARESVHLAKRPDALIKREVELLAGESRQMFKQAVCAFIDGNADKAKATMIMADQVERTFDVVFADLVNEGENFSIEDLFAYLGVFNSLERVSDQAKNICEETVFAVTGQTKAAKVFRILFLDDDNTLLGPIAETVARKNFPEGGQYRSLGRQAGAMAPEVVRLLQDCGVDLARHLPKALNPNHQDLAEYHVIVSLQGPVKSYVANIPFHTAALEWDVDVAVAADLSGDHRRQRYEALTREIAMRVSNLMSTLRGEEAD
;
A
#
# COMPACT_ATOMS: atom_id res chain seq x y z
N MET A 1 19.16 27.90 -29.68
CA MET A 1 19.67 26.68 -29.04
C MET A 1 21.02 26.37 -29.64
N SER A 2 21.98 25.91 -28.84
CA SER A 2 23.27 25.43 -29.35
C SER A 2 23.10 24.07 -30.04
N HIS A 3 24.00 23.72 -30.97
CA HIS A 3 24.03 22.38 -31.58
C HIS A 3 24.13 21.24 -30.55
N TYR A 4 24.75 21.51 -29.39
CA TYR A 4 24.80 20.57 -28.28
C TYR A 4 23.43 20.41 -27.61
N GLU A 5 22.72 21.50 -27.32
CA GLU A 5 21.36 21.46 -26.75
C GLU A 5 20.39 20.69 -27.67
N GLU A 6 20.47 20.92 -28.98
CA GLU A 6 19.65 20.20 -29.96
C GLU A 6 19.94 18.69 -29.95
N ARG A 7 21.22 18.30 -29.82
CA ARG A 7 21.62 16.89 -29.74
C ARG A 7 21.13 16.26 -28.43
N LEU A 8 21.30 16.95 -27.30
CA LEU A 8 20.83 16.49 -25.99
C LEU A 8 19.32 16.26 -25.99
N LEU A 9 18.54 17.24 -26.47
CA LEU A 9 17.08 17.12 -26.54
C LEU A 9 16.63 16.00 -27.48
N ARG A 10 17.35 15.79 -28.59
CA ARG A 10 17.09 14.67 -29.51
C ARG A 10 17.32 13.32 -28.87
N ASP A 11 18.44 13.15 -28.17
CA ASP A 11 18.77 11.89 -27.48
C ASP A 11 17.76 11.61 -26.35
N LEU A 12 17.37 12.64 -25.60
CA LEU A 12 16.35 12.55 -24.56
C LEU A 12 14.98 12.17 -25.15
N SER A 13 14.58 12.78 -26.27
CA SER A 13 13.32 12.46 -26.95
C SER A 13 13.30 11.01 -27.44
N ARG A 14 14.43 10.51 -27.93
CA ARG A 14 14.58 9.12 -28.35
C ARG A 14 14.44 8.14 -27.18
N ILE A 15 14.98 8.49 -26.01
CA ILE A 15 14.81 7.70 -24.77
C ILE A 15 13.34 7.67 -24.37
N LYS A 16 12.65 8.82 -24.34
CA LYS A 16 11.22 8.88 -24.03
C LYS A 16 10.38 8.06 -24.99
N GLN A 17 10.64 8.15 -26.30
CA GLN A 17 9.94 7.36 -27.31
C GLN A 17 10.14 5.85 -27.10
N GLN A 18 11.37 5.43 -26.78
CA GLN A 18 11.67 4.03 -26.48
C GLN A 18 10.92 3.54 -25.23
N ALA A 19 10.84 4.36 -24.19
CA ALA A 19 10.08 4.08 -22.97
C ALA A 19 8.58 3.96 -23.24
N THR A 20 8.00 4.85 -24.06
CA THR A 20 6.58 4.76 -24.47
C THR A 20 6.30 3.46 -25.20
N MET A 21 7.10 3.11 -26.22
CA MET A 21 6.90 1.86 -26.97
C MET A 21 7.05 0.61 -26.10
N LEU A 22 7.97 0.64 -25.13
CA LEU A 22 8.14 -0.45 -24.17
C LEU A 22 6.90 -0.58 -23.26
N ALA A 23 6.42 0.53 -22.71
CA ALA A 23 5.25 0.53 -21.84
C ALA A 23 3.98 0.06 -22.56
N GLU A 24 3.79 0.43 -23.83
CA GLU A 24 2.71 -0.09 -24.68
C GLU A 24 2.79 -1.61 -24.83
N ARG A 25 3.97 -2.16 -25.14
CA ARG A 25 4.17 -3.62 -25.24
C ARG A 25 3.88 -4.35 -23.94
N VAL A 26 4.26 -3.75 -22.82
CA VAL A 26 4.01 -4.29 -21.48
C VAL A 26 2.51 -4.29 -21.16
N ASP A 27 1.78 -3.21 -21.46
CA ASP A 27 0.31 -3.18 -21.31
C ASP A 27 -0.39 -4.18 -22.22
N ASP A 28 0.06 -4.33 -23.47
CA ASP A 28 -0.48 -5.31 -24.41
C ASP A 28 -0.27 -6.74 -23.90
N ALA A 29 0.93 -7.05 -23.39
CA ALA A 29 1.24 -8.34 -22.79
C ALA A 29 0.34 -8.63 -21.57
N LEU A 30 0.16 -7.65 -20.68
CA LEU A 30 -0.72 -7.76 -19.53
C LEU A 30 -2.18 -7.96 -19.96
N SER A 31 -2.66 -7.20 -20.96
CA SER A 31 -3.99 -7.37 -21.54
C SER A 31 -4.20 -8.76 -22.12
N ALA A 32 -3.20 -9.27 -22.84
CA ALA A 32 -3.24 -10.58 -23.47
C ALA A 32 -3.21 -11.70 -22.42
N ALA A 33 -2.43 -11.56 -21.36
CA ALA A 33 -2.36 -12.51 -20.25
C ALA A 33 -3.71 -12.64 -19.54
N VAL A 34 -4.33 -11.51 -19.18
CA VAL A 34 -5.66 -11.48 -18.56
C VAL A 34 -6.72 -12.06 -19.49
N ARG A 35 -6.67 -11.71 -20.78
CA ARG A 35 -7.58 -12.30 -21.77
C ARG A 35 -7.41 -13.81 -21.86
N ALA A 36 -6.18 -14.31 -21.94
CA ALA A 36 -5.88 -15.73 -22.03
C ALA A 36 -6.45 -16.50 -20.83
N LEU A 37 -6.32 -15.93 -19.62
CA LEU A 37 -6.93 -16.44 -18.39
C LEU A 37 -8.46 -16.52 -18.48
N LEU A 38 -9.12 -15.43 -18.87
CA LEU A 38 -10.58 -15.35 -18.91
C LEU A 38 -11.22 -16.24 -19.99
N THR A 39 -10.58 -16.33 -21.17
CA THR A 39 -11.08 -17.12 -22.31
C THR A 39 -10.58 -18.55 -22.30
N GLY A 40 -9.56 -18.86 -21.51
CA GLY A 40 -8.87 -20.13 -21.57
C GLY A 40 -8.11 -20.37 -22.88
N ASP A 41 -7.48 -19.32 -23.41
CA ASP A 41 -6.72 -19.40 -24.65
C ASP A 41 -5.23 -19.66 -24.35
N ASP A 42 -4.88 -20.94 -24.27
CA ASP A 42 -3.51 -21.36 -23.95
C ASP A 42 -2.50 -20.90 -25.03
N ARG A 43 -2.95 -20.76 -26.29
CA ARG A 43 -2.08 -20.27 -27.38
C ARG A 43 -1.73 -18.80 -27.16
N LEU A 44 -2.71 -17.99 -26.75
CA LEU A 44 -2.47 -16.60 -26.38
C LEU A 44 -1.53 -16.51 -25.18
N ALA A 45 -1.73 -17.34 -24.15
CA ALA A 45 -0.86 -17.41 -22.98
C ALA A 45 0.60 -17.71 -23.37
N TYR A 46 0.85 -18.76 -24.17
CA TYR A 46 2.19 -19.07 -24.65
C TYR A 46 2.80 -17.96 -25.50
N THR A 47 1.98 -17.24 -26.27
CA THR A 47 2.43 -16.08 -27.05
C THR A 47 2.96 -14.98 -26.13
N VAL A 48 2.28 -14.70 -25.00
CA VAL A 48 2.77 -13.76 -23.98
C VAL A 48 4.09 -14.23 -23.38
N VAL A 49 4.16 -15.49 -22.95
CA VAL A 49 5.37 -16.06 -22.31
C VAL A 49 6.58 -16.01 -23.26
N LEU A 50 6.41 -16.32 -24.54
CA LEU A 50 7.50 -16.27 -25.52
C LEU A 50 7.83 -14.83 -25.94
N GLY A 51 6.82 -13.96 -26.00
CA GLY A 51 6.98 -12.54 -26.37
C GLY A 51 7.78 -11.72 -25.36
N ASP A 52 7.86 -12.18 -24.11
CA ASP A 52 8.63 -11.54 -23.03
C ASP A 52 10.11 -11.31 -23.37
N GLN A 53 10.73 -12.20 -24.16
CA GLN A 53 12.11 -12.01 -24.60
C GLN A 53 12.33 -10.70 -25.36
N ALA A 54 11.34 -10.27 -26.14
CA ALA A 54 11.40 -9.01 -26.88
C ALA A 54 11.22 -7.80 -25.96
N ILE A 55 10.40 -7.92 -24.91
CA ILE A 55 10.25 -6.89 -23.86
C ILE A 55 11.57 -6.75 -23.09
N ASN A 56 12.16 -7.84 -22.64
CA ASN A 56 13.46 -7.86 -21.95
C ASN A 56 14.62 -7.33 -22.82
N ALA A 57 14.59 -7.55 -24.13
CA ALA A 57 15.54 -6.93 -25.04
C ALA A 57 15.34 -5.41 -25.12
N ALA A 58 14.10 -4.93 -25.17
CA ALA A 58 13.77 -3.51 -25.18
C ALA A 58 14.10 -2.81 -23.85
N ASN A 59 13.84 -3.44 -22.70
CA ASN A 59 14.24 -2.98 -21.37
C ASN A 59 15.75 -2.75 -21.29
N ARG A 60 16.55 -3.76 -21.66
CA ARG A 60 18.02 -3.66 -21.68
C ARG A 60 18.52 -2.59 -22.65
N GLN A 61 17.79 -2.37 -23.76
CA GLN A 61 18.15 -1.32 -24.70
C GLN A 61 17.87 0.08 -24.13
N LEU A 62 16.73 0.28 -23.47
CA LEU A 62 16.39 1.53 -22.81
C LEU A 62 17.41 1.86 -21.71
N ASP A 63 17.74 0.88 -20.87
CA ASP A 63 18.75 1.03 -19.82
C ASP A 63 20.12 1.46 -20.36
N ARG A 64 20.59 0.82 -21.44
CA ARG A 64 21.83 1.22 -22.13
C ARG A 64 21.75 2.65 -22.66
N MET A 65 20.61 3.07 -23.19
CA MET A 65 20.43 4.43 -23.71
C MET A 65 20.48 5.47 -22.59
N CYS A 66 19.89 5.18 -21.43
CA CYS A 66 19.96 6.06 -20.25
C CYS A 66 21.40 6.22 -19.75
N HIS A 67 22.14 5.12 -19.59
CA HIS A 67 23.54 5.17 -19.16
C HIS A 67 24.44 5.88 -20.19
N ALA A 68 24.23 5.62 -21.48
CA ALA A 68 24.94 6.32 -22.55
C ALA A 68 24.65 7.82 -22.54
N PHE A 69 23.41 8.23 -22.25
CA PHE A 69 23.05 9.64 -22.12
C PHE A 69 23.83 10.33 -20.99
N ILE A 70 23.92 9.69 -19.81
CA ILE A 70 24.71 10.23 -18.69
C ILE A 70 26.18 10.38 -19.10
N GLY A 71 26.77 9.35 -19.68
CA GLY A 71 28.19 9.35 -20.05
C GLY A 71 28.53 10.33 -21.17
N VAL A 72 27.64 10.53 -22.14
CA VAL A 72 27.87 11.44 -23.28
C VAL A 72 27.62 12.89 -22.89
N HIS A 73 26.57 13.16 -22.11
CA HIS A 73 26.10 14.53 -21.88
C HIS A 73 26.51 15.12 -20.54
N LEU A 74 26.87 14.31 -19.53
CA LEU A 74 27.11 14.79 -18.15
C LEU A 74 26.03 15.79 -17.69
N PRO A 75 24.74 15.38 -17.75
CA PRO A 75 23.61 16.30 -17.61
C PRO A 75 23.58 17.00 -16.25
N SER A 76 23.17 18.26 -16.24
CA SER A 76 22.94 19.00 -14.99
C SER A 76 21.61 18.62 -14.34
N ALA A 77 21.58 18.72 -13.00
CA ALA A 77 20.44 18.56 -12.09
C ALA A 77 19.16 17.94 -12.68
N GLY A 78 18.32 18.73 -13.37
CA GLY A 78 17.00 18.28 -13.86
C GLY A 78 17.07 17.14 -14.89
N HIS A 79 18.00 17.21 -15.86
CA HIS A 79 18.17 16.15 -16.84
C HIS A 79 18.74 14.87 -16.19
N LEU A 80 19.62 15.02 -15.20
CA LEU A 80 20.12 13.88 -14.44
C LEU A 80 19.00 13.21 -13.66
N ARG A 81 18.19 13.98 -12.91
CA ARG A 81 17.02 13.44 -12.20
C ARG A 81 16.06 12.69 -13.13
N LEU A 82 15.73 13.29 -14.28
CA LEU A 82 14.83 12.65 -15.26
C LEU A 82 15.38 11.32 -15.77
N ILE A 83 16.68 11.23 -16.06
CA ILE A 83 17.28 9.99 -16.57
C ILE A 83 17.43 8.95 -15.46
N THR A 84 17.77 9.35 -14.23
CA THR A 84 17.75 8.46 -13.07
C THR A 84 16.34 7.90 -12.85
N ALA A 85 15.33 8.77 -12.85
CA ALA A 85 13.94 8.36 -12.73
C ALA A 85 13.49 7.44 -13.88
N MET A 86 14.01 7.65 -15.10
CA MET A 86 13.77 6.76 -16.25
C MET A 86 14.39 5.37 -16.04
N ILE A 87 15.57 5.27 -15.42
CA ILE A 87 16.19 3.98 -15.09
C ILE A 87 15.31 3.23 -14.08
N HIS A 88 14.85 3.91 -13.03
CA HIS A 88 13.96 3.29 -12.03
C HIS A 88 12.59 2.90 -12.61
N ALA A 89 12.00 3.77 -13.45
CA ALA A 89 10.77 3.47 -14.16
C ALA A 89 10.93 2.28 -15.12
N ASN A 90 12.09 2.13 -15.78
CA ASN A 90 12.39 0.99 -16.63
C ASN A 90 12.40 -0.34 -15.85
N VAL A 91 12.91 -0.34 -14.61
CA VAL A 91 12.82 -1.51 -13.73
C VAL A 91 11.36 -1.82 -13.38
N ALA A 92 10.54 -0.81 -13.10
CA ALA A 92 9.12 -1.00 -12.85
C ALA A 92 8.39 -1.59 -14.08
N LEU A 93 8.72 -1.14 -15.30
CA LEU A 93 8.17 -1.69 -16.55
C LEU A 93 8.57 -3.16 -16.76
N GLU A 94 9.82 -3.53 -16.48
CA GLU A 94 10.28 -4.93 -16.50
C GLU A 94 9.46 -5.80 -15.55
N ARG A 95 9.26 -5.36 -14.30
CA ARG A 95 8.45 -6.08 -13.31
C ARG A 95 7.01 -6.31 -13.77
N VAL A 96 6.37 -5.31 -14.38
CA VAL A 96 5.01 -5.46 -14.92
C VAL A 96 4.98 -6.48 -16.07
N GLY A 97 6.01 -6.51 -16.91
CA GLY A 97 6.19 -7.56 -17.92
C GLY A 97 6.29 -8.96 -17.31
N ASP A 98 7.12 -9.13 -16.27
CA ASP A 98 7.24 -10.40 -15.54
C ASP A 98 5.89 -10.85 -14.96
N TYR A 99 5.11 -9.93 -14.39
CA TYR A 99 3.80 -10.26 -13.84
C TYR A 99 2.80 -10.69 -14.91
N ALA A 100 2.85 -10.10 -16.11
CA ALA A 100 2.06 -10.57 -17.25
C ALA A 100 2.44 -12.00 -17.64
N VAL A 101 3.73 -12.35 -17.61
CA VAL A 101 4.21 -13.73 -17.85
C VAL A 101 3.71 -14.68 -16.77
N THR A 102 3.74 -14.28 -15.49
CA THR A 102 3.18 -15.08 -14.39
C THR A 102 1.70 -15.37 -14.62
N ILE A 103 0.88 -14.35 -14.89
CA ILE A 103 -0.56 -14.51 -15.16
C ILE A 103 -0.79 -15.47 -16.34
N ALA A 104 -0.01 -15.32 -17.42
CA ALA A 104 -0.10 -16.20 -18.58
C ALA A 104 0.26 -17.65 -18.22
N ARG A 105 1.29 -17.89 -17.41
CA ARG A 105 1.66 -19.24 -16.97
C ARG A 105 0.58 -19.88 -16.10
N GLU A 106 0.09 -19.14 -15.09
CA GLU A 106 -0.98 -19.63 -14.21
C GLU A 106 -2.23 -19.98 -15.02
N SER A 107 -2.57 -19.20 -16.05
CA SER A 107 -3.74 -19.45 -16.90
C SER A 107 -3.74 -20.81 -17.62
N VAL A 108 -2.56 -21.33 -17.94
CA VAL A 108 -2.37 -22.61 -18.63
C VAL A 108 -2.45 -23.79 -17.66
N HIS A 109 -2.14 -23.55 -16.38
CA HIS A 109 -2.09 -24.58 -15.35
C HIS A 109 -3.42 -24.80 -14.64
N LEU A 110 -4.44 -23.96 -14.89
CA LEU A 110 -5.78 -24.13 -14.34
C LEU A 110 -6.44 -25.42 -14.82
N ALA A 111 -6.88 -26.24 -13.88
CA ALA A 111 -7.65 -27.45 -14.15
C ALA A 111 -9.09 -27.11 -14.55
N LYS A 112 -9.69 -26.12 -13.89
CA LYS A 112 -11.05 -25.63 -14.17
C LYS A 112 -10.99 -24.18 -14.64
N ARG A 113 -11.73 -23.87 -15.70
CA ARG A 113 -11.84 -22.50 -16.20
C ARG A 113 -12.53 -21.61 -15.14
N PRO A 114 -12.18 -20.31 -15.10
CA PRO A 114 -12.81 -19.36 -14.19
C PRO A 114 -14.33 -19.39 -14.34
N ASP A 115 -15.04 -19.48 -13.23
CA ASP A 115 -16.49 -19.33 -13.21
C ASP A 115 -16.90 -17.85 -13.32
N ALA A 116 -18.19 -17.55 -13.23
CA ALA A 116 -18.68 -16.19 -13.39
C ALA A 116 -18.18 -15.24 -12.29
N LEU A 117 -17.94 -15.75 -11.07
CA LEU A 117 -17.48 -14.94 -9.95
C LEU A 117 -16.01 -14.55 -10.16
N ILE A 118 -15.13 -15.54 -10.36
CA ILE A 118 -13.70 -15.29 -10.55
C ILE A 118 -13.45 -14.44 -11.80
N LYS A 119 -14.22 -14.63 -12.87
CA LYS A 119 -14.12 -13.77 -14.07
C LYS A 119 -14.37 -12.31 -13.73
N ARG A 120 -15.46 -12.02 -13.00
CA ARG A 120 -15.82 -10.66 -12.60
C ARG A 120 -14.72 -10.03 -11.74
N GLU A 121 -14.16 -10.79 -10.81
CA GLU A 121 -13.10 -10.32 -9.90
C GLU A 121 -11.79 -10.03 -10.63
N VAL A 122 -11.36 -10.94 -11.51
CA VAL A 122 -10.19 -10.74 -12.39
C VAL A 122 -10.40 -9.52 -13.29
N GLU A 123 -11.58 -9.38 -13.92
CA GLU A 123 -11.89 -8.25 -14.78
C GLU A 123 -11.84 -6.91 -14.03
N LEU A 124 -12.40 -6.88 -12.82
CA LEU A 124 -12.40 -5.69 -11.96
C LEU A 124 -10.97 -5.30 -11.59
N LEU A 125 -10.21 -6.21 -10.97
CA LEU A 125 -8.86 -5.92 -10.49
C LEU A 125 -7.91 -5.61 -11.65
N ALA A 126 -7.98 -6.37 -12.75
CA ALA A 126 -7.16 -6.09 -13.92
C ALA A 126 -7.52 -4.76 -14.60
N GLY A 127 -8.80 -4.39 -14.62
CA GLY A 127 -9.25 -3.10 -15.12
C GLY A 127 -8.64 -1.94 -14.34
N GLU A 128 -8.76 -1.97 -13.01
CA GLU A 128 -8.22 -0.93 -12.14
C GLU A 128 -6.69 -0.85 -12.21
N SER A 129 -5.98 -1.99 -12.09
CA SER A 129 -4.51 -2.04 -12.14
C SER A 129 -3.95 -1.53 -13.47
N ARG A 130 -4.55 -1.95 -14.60
CA ARG A 130 -4.10 -1.50 -15.93
C ARG A 130 -4.40 -0.02 -16.17
N GLN A 131 -5.55 0.47 -15.70
CA GLN A 131 -5.87 1.88 -15.81
C GLN A 131 -4.84 2.72 -15.04
N MET A 132 -4.53 2.32 -13.80
CA MET A 132 -3.52 2.99 -12.98
C MET A 132 -2.14 2.96 -13.66
N PHE A 133 -1.72 1.81 -14.19
CA PHE A 133 -0.47 1.67 -14.95
C PHE A 133 -0.38 2.64 -16.13
N LYS A 134 -1.41 2.70 -16.98
CA LYS A 134 -1.46 3.63 -18.12
C LYS A 134 -1.35 5.09 -17.67
N GLN A 135 -2.10 5.46 -16.64
CA GLN A 135 -2.07 6.84 -16.13
C GLN A 135 -0.70 7.20 -15.54
N ALA A 136 -0.04 6.28 -14.86
CA ALA A 136 1.30 6.45 -14.31
C ALA A 136 2.34 6.65 -15.44
N VAL A 137 2.34 5.79 -16.45
CA VAL A 137 3.23 5.92 -17.62
C VAL A 137 2.99 7.25 -18.34
N CYS A 138 1.74 7.63 -18.58
CA CYS A 138 1.45 8.91 -19.21
C CYS A 138 1.95 10.09 -18.36
N ALA A 139 1.70 10.08 -17.04
CA ALA A 139 2.19 11.13 -16.14
C ALA A 139 3.72 11.27 -16.20
N PHE A 140 4.43 10.14 -16.26
CA PHE A 140 5.88 10.12 -16.35
C PHE A 140 6.40 10.67 -17.68
N ILE A 141 5.86 10.22 -18.82
CA ILE A 141 6.27 10.69 -20.15
C ILE A 141 5.97 12.19 -20.34
N ASP A 142 4.80 12.63 -19.90
CA ASP A 142 4.34 14.02 -19.93
C ASP A 142 5.12 14.92 -18.94
N GLY A 143 5.79 14.34 -17.94
CA GLY A 143 6.45 15.08 -16.86
C GLY A 143 5.45 15.82 -15.98
N ASN A 144 4.29 15.21 -15.69
CA ASN A 144 3.20 15.83 -14.95
C ASN A 144 3.11 15.26 -13.52
N ALA A 145 3.70 15.98 -12.57
CA ALA A 145 3.71 15.60 -11.16
C ALA A 145 2.32 15.59 -10.51
N ASP A 146 1.41 16.48 -10.91
CA ASP A 146 0.06 16.55 -10.34
C ASP A 146 -0.78 15.35 -10.79
N LYS A 147 -0.66 14.98 -12.07
CA LYS A 147 -1.27 13.76 -12.61
C LYS A 147 -0.72 12.52 -11.90
N ALA A 148 0.59 12.45 -11.66
CA ALA A 148 1.19 11.36 -10.90
C ALA A 148 0.64 11.28 -9.47
N LYS A 149 0.52 12.41 -8.77
CA LYS A 149 -0.08 12.47 -7.42
C LYS A 149 -1.53 12.02 -7.40
N ALA A 150 -2.33 12.43 -8.38
CA ALA A 150 -3.71 11.98 -8.51
C ALA A 150 -3.81 10.47 -8.77
N THR A 151 -2.95 9.92 -9.64
CA THR A 151 -2.90 8.47 -9.92
C THR A 151 -2.52 7.66 -8.69
N MET A 152 -1.62 8.15 -7.82
CA MET A 152 -1.23 7.43 -6.60
C MET A 152 -2.40 7.16 -5.64
N ILE A 153 -3.44 7.99 -5.66
CA ILE A 153 -4.65 7.80 -4.84
C ILE A 153 -5.45 6.57 -5.29
N MET A 154 -5.32 6.16 -6.57
CA MET A 154 -5.95 4.95 -7.08
C MET A 154 -5.36 3.67 -6.48
N ALA A 155 -4.13 3.71 -5.96
CA ALA A 155 -3.49 2.55 -5.34
C ALA A 155 -4.32 1.99 -4.18
N ASP A 156 -4.81 2.87 -3.30
CA ASP A 156 -5.62 2.48 -2.16
C ASP A 156 -6.96 1.85 -2.59
N GLN A 157 -7.47 2.20 -3.77
CA GLN A 157 -8.67 1.59 -4.33
C GLN A 157 -8.39 0.17 -4.80
N VAL A 158 -7.28 -0.06 -5.52
CA VAL A 158 -6.87 -1.39 -5.96
C VAL A 158 -6.61 -2.31 -4.75
N GLU A 159 -5.94 -1.80 -3.71
CA GLU A 159 -5.68 -2.56 -2.47
C GLU A 159 -6.99 -3.02 -1.81
N ARG A 160 -7.98 -2.13 -1.69
CA ARG A 160 -9.31 -2.50 -1.17
C ARG A 160 -10.02 -3.53 -2.06
N THR A 161 -9.94 -3.37 -3.38
CA THR A 161 -10.50 -4.34 -4.32
C THR A 161 -9.84 -5.70 -4.14
N PHE A 162 -8.51 -5.75 -3.97
CA PHE A 162 -7.77 -6.96 -3.71
C PHE A 162 -8.23 -7.66 -2.42
N ASP A 163 -8.38 -6.92 -1.31
CA ASP A 163 -8.86 -7.49 -0.04
C ASP A 163 -10.24 -8.15 -0.19
N VAL A 164 -11.16 -7.53 -0.93
CA VAL A 164 -12.50 -8.07 -1.20
C VAL A 164 -12.41 -9.34 -2.05
N VAL A 165 -11.67 -9.29 -3.16
CA VAL A 165 -11.48 -10.43 -4.07
C VAL A 165 -10.79 -11.60 -3.36
N PHE A 166 -9.82 -11.32 -2.49
CA PHE A 166 -9.16 -12.33 -1.68
C PHE A 166 -10.13 -13.00 -0.71
N ALA A 167 -10.98 -12.22 -0.02
CA ALA A 167 -11.98 -12.76 0.89
C ALA A 167 -13.00 -13.64 0.14
N ASP A 168 -13.46 -13.21 -1.04
CA ASP A 168 -14.38 -13.98 -1.87
C ASP A 168 -13.74 -15.29 -2.36
N LEU A 169 -12.47 -15.26 -2.80
CA LEU A 169 -11.72 -16.47 -3.18
C LEU A 169 -11.61 -17.48 -2.03
N VAL A 170 -11.36 -17.00 -0.80
CA VAL A 170 -11.26 -17.86 0.39
C VAL A 170 -12.62 -18.47 0.75
N ASN A 171 -13.70 -17.68 0.68
CA ASN A 171 -15.05 -18.16 0.98
C ASN A 171 -15.51 -19.23 -0.01
N GLU A 172 -15.11 -19.11 -1.26
CA GLU A 172 -15.41 -20.05 -2.35
C GLU A 172 -14.38 -21.18 -2.46
N GLY A 173 -13.43 -21.27 -1.52
CA GLY A 173 -12.30 -22.20 -1.57
C GLY A 173 -12.69 -23.66 -1.76
N GLU A 174 -13.85 -24.08 -1.22
CA GLU A 174 -14.35 -25.45 -1.37
C GLU A 174 -14.76 -25.82 -2.80
N ASN A 175 -14.98 -24.83 -3.68
CA ASN A 175 -15.41 -25.01 -5.07
C ASN A 175 -14.26 -25.19 -6.07
N PHE A 176 -13.01 -25.04 -5.62
CA PHE A 176 -11.80 -25.10 -6.44
C PHE A 176 -10.83 -26.17 -5.92
N SER A 177 -9.96 -26.67 -6.80
CA SER A 177 -8.80 -27.45 -6.34
C SER A 177 -7.82 -26.54 -5.62
N ILE A 178 -6.97 -27.11 -4.79
CA ILE A 178 -5.91 -26.37 -4.09
C ILE A 178 -4.98 -25.70 -5.12
N GLU A 179 -4.68 -26.40 -6.21
CA GLU A 179 -3.85 -25.89 -7.30
C GLU A 179 -4.49 -24.67 -7.99
N ASP A 180 -5.79 -24.72 -8.28
CA ASP A 180 -6.50 -23.61 -8.92
C ASP A 180 -6.58 -22.39 -7.98
N LEU A 181 -6.78 -22.61 -6.66
CA LEU A 181 -6.75 -21.52 -5.68
C LEU A 181 -5.40 -20.81 -5.63
N PHE A 182 -4.30 -21.55 -5.64
CA PHE A 182 -2.97 -20.95 -5.68
C PHE A 182 -2.71 -20.21 -6.98
N ALA A 183 -3.19 -20.73 -8.11
CA ALA A 183 -3.10 -20.04 -9.40
C ALA A 183 -3.87 -18.72 -9.40
N TYR A 184 -5.12 -18.70 -8.90
CA TYR A 184 -5.91 -17.46 -8.78
C TYR A 184 -5.28 -16.46 -7.81
N LEU A 185 -4.79 -16.91 -6.67
CA LEU A 185 -4.05 -16.06 -5.75
C LEU A 185 -2.78 -15.49 -6.41
N GLY A 186 -2.07 -16.28 -7.21
CA GLY A 186 -0.94 -15.84 -8.02
C GLY A 186 -1.32 -14.72 -8.99
N VAL A 187 -2.45 -14.87 -9.69
CA VAL A 187 -2.99 -13.85 -10.60
C VAL A 187 -3.35 -12.56 -9.85
N PHE A 188 -4.10 -12.65 -8.75
CA PHE A 188 -4.51 -11.47 -7.98
C PHE A 188 -3.30 -10.72 -7.43
N ASN A 189 -2.31 -11.44 -6.87
CA ASN A 189 -1.06 -10.84 -6.40
C ASN A 189 -0.28 -10.18 -7.55
N SER A 190 -0.24 -10.81 -8.72
CA SER A 190 0.40 -10.20 -9.90
C SER A 190 -0.28 -8.90 -10.30
N LEU A 191 -1.62 -8.82 -10.26
CA LEU A 191 -2.37 -7.61 -10.60
C LEU A 191 -2.22 -6.50 -9.54
N GLU A 192 -2.19 -6.83 -8.25
CA GLU A 192 -1.89 -5.87 -7.18
C GLU A 192 -0.47 -5.30 -7.34
N ARG A 193 0.51 -6.17 -7.63
CA ARG A 193 1.89 -5.73 -7.89
C ARG A 193 2.02 -4.82 -9.11
N VAL A 194 1.15 -4.95 -10.12
CA VAL A 194 1.12 -3.98 -11.24
C VAL A 194 0.78 -2.57 -10.74
N SER A 195 -0.19 -2.46 -9.83
CA SER A 195 -0.58 -1.19 -9.21
C SER A 195 0.54 -0.61 -8.34
N ASP A 196 1.28 -1.46 -7.62
CA ASP A 196 2.48 -1.04 -6.89
C ASP A 196 3.56 -0.48 -7.82
N GLN A 197 3.84 -1.14 -8.95
CA GLN A 197 4.79 -0.62 -9.92
C GLN A 197 4.30 0.69 -10.57
N ALA A 198 2.99 0.81 -10.80
CA ALA A 198 2.40 2.07 -11.28
C ALA A 198 2.59 3.21 -10.26
N LYS A 199 2.45 2.92 -8.97
CA LYS A 199 2.74 3.87 -7.87
C LYS A 199 4.21 4.27 -7.88
N ASN A 200 5.13 3.32 -8.02
CA ASN A 200 6.57 3.61 -8.11
C ASN A 200 6.89 4.54 -9.30
N ILE A 201 6.29 4.30 -10.48
CA ILE A 201 6.45 5.20 -11.65
C ILE A 201 5.93 6.61 -11.35
N CYS A 202 4.82 6.74 -10.61
CA CYS A 202 4.31 8.04 -10.19
C CYS A 202 5.26 8.75 -9.22
N GLU A 203 5.83 8.02 -8.25
CA GLU A 203 6.84 8.56 -7.32
C GLU A 203 8.07 9.07 -8.08
N GLU A 204 8.56 8.30 -9.06
CA GLU A 204 9.67 8.70 -9.94
C GLU A 204 9.33 9.93 -10.79
N THR A 205 8.06 10.08 -11.22
CA THR A 205 7.59 11.29 -11.91
C THR A 205 7.69 12.52 -11.01
N VAL A 206 7.22 12.41 -9.77
CA VAL A 206 7.28 13.51 -8.79
C VAL A 206 8.73 13.89 -8.53
N PHE A 207 9.61 12.91 -8.34
CA PHE A 207 11.04 13.15 -8.15
C PHE A 207 11.69 13.82 -9.37
N ALA A 208 11.43 13.34 -10.58
CA ALA A 208 12.00 13.90 -11.80
C ALA A 208 11.66 15.40 -11.96
N VAL A 209 10.40 15.76 -11.70
CA VAL A 209 9.88 17.13 -11.89
C VAL A 209 10.25 18.04 -10.73
N THR A 210 10.03 17.60 -9.49
CA THR A 210 10.11 18.47 -8.30
C THR A 210 11.41 18.34 -7.53
N GLY A 211 12.13 17.21 -7.69
CA GLY A 211 13.26 16.85 -6.85
C GLY A 211 12.88 16.33 -5.46
N GLN A 212 11.59 16.26 -5.11
CA GLN A 212 11.12 15.69 -3.85
C GLN A 212 11.19 14.16 -3.92
N THR A 213 11.79 13.55 -2.91
CA THR A 213 11.82 12.09 -2.75
C THR A 213 10.50 11.57 -2.16
N LYS A 214 10.36 10.25 -2.06
CA LYS A 214 9.20 9.57 -1.49
C LYS A 214 8.86 10.16 -0.12
N ALA A 215 7.64 10.65 0.03
CA ALA A 215 7.16 11.17 1.31
C ALA A 215 7.16 10.05 2.36
N ALA A 216 7.34 10.41 3.63
CA ALA A 216 7.24 9.46 4.73
C ALA A 216 5.87 8.75 4.69
N LYS A 217 5.87 7.43 4.89
CA LYS A 217 4.64 6.65 4.91
C LYS A 217 3.80 7.04 6.12
N VAL A 218 2.53 7.39 5.89
CA VAL A 218 1.56 7.69 6.93
C VAL A 218 0.82 6.41 7.31
N PHE A 219 0.93 5.98 8.57
CA PHE A 219 0.31 4.74 9.02
C PHE A 219 -1.06 4.97 9.65
N ARG A 220 -2.11 4.37 9.09
CA ARG A 220 -3.42 4.21 9.74
C ARG A 220 -3.32 3.14 10.85
N ILE A 221 -3.48 3.55 12.11
CA ILE A 221 -3.37 2.68 13.30
C ILE A 221 -4.67 2.75 14.12
N LEU A 222 -5.22 1.58 14.43
CA LEU A 222 -6.38 1.42 15.29
C LEU A 222 -5.98 0.85 16.64
N PHE A 223 -6.36 1.52 17.72
CA PHE A 223 -6.23 1.03 19.09
C PHE A 223 -7.56 0.43 19.56
N LEU A 224 -7.52 -0.77 20.12
CA LEU A 224 -8.67 -1.50 20.63
C LEU A 224 -8.59 -1.70 22.14
N ASP A 225 -9.69 -1.44 22.84
CA ASP A 225 -9.90 -1.79 24.26
C ASP A 225 -11.35 -2.27 24.47
N ASP A 226 -11.76 -2.55 25.71
CA ASP A 226 -13.10 -3.11 25.96
C ASP A 226 -14.22 -2.06 25.77
N ASP A 227 -14.04 -0.84 26.27
CA ASP A 227 -15.13 0.16 26.36
C ASP A 227 -14.84 1.53 25.74
N ASN A 228 -13.66 1.74 25.16
CA ASN A 228 -13.18 2.99 24.56
C ASN A 228 -13.22 4.21 25.48
N THR A 229 -13.06 4.00 26.80
CA THR A 229 -13.09 5.09 27.79
C THR A 229 -11.72 5.50 28.30
N LEU A 230 -10.70 4.62 28.23
CA LEU A 230 -9.42 4.85 28.90
C LEU A 230 -8.21 4.56 28.01
N LEU A 231 -7.94 3.28 27.72
CA LEU A 231 -6.66 2.88 27.12
C LEU A 231 -6.54 3.31 25.66
N GLY A 232 -7.55 2.98 24.85
CA GLY A 232 -7.61 3.36 23.44
C GLY A 232 -7.48 4.88 23.25
N PRO A 233 -8.29 5.69 23.97
CA PRO A 233 -8.23 7.14 23.86
C PRO A 233 -6.90 7.75 24.33
N ILE A 234 -6.27 7.20 25.37
CA ILE A 234 -4.92 7.60 25.79
C ILE A 234 -3.93 7.31 24.67
N ALA A 235 -3.94 6.10 24.11
CA ALA A 235 -3.03 5.69 23.03
C ALA A 235 -3.21 6.58 21.78
N GLU A 236 -4.46 6.82 21.37
CA GLU A 236 -4.78 7.71 20.25
C GLU A 236 -4.24 9.13 20.48
N THR A 237 -4.49 9.70 21.67
CA THR A 237 -4.09 11.07 22.00
C THR A 237 -2.58 11.21 22.07
N VAL A 238 -1.90 10.25 22.71
CA VAL A 238 -0.45 10.22 22.81
C VAL A 238 0.20 10.06 21.44
N ALA A 239 -0.31 9.15 20.60
CA ALA A 239 0.19 8.96 19.24
C ALA A 239 0.02 10.22 18.39
N ARG A 240 -1.17 10.84 18.43
CA ARG A 240 -1.45 12.08 17.70
C ARG A 240 -0.58 13.25 18.16
N LYS A 241 -0.31 13.35 19.46
CA LYS A 241 0.53 14.42 20.04
C LYS A 241 2.00 14.26 19.69
N ASN A 242 2.52 13.04 19.77
CA ASN A 242 3.95 12.77 19.60
C ASN A 242 4.33 12.56 18.12
N PHE A 243 3.41 12.08 17.29
CA PHE A 243 3.67 11.69 15.89
C PHE A 243 2.59 12.21 14.92
N PRO A 244 2.31 13.53 14.88
CA PRO A 244 1.19 14.09 14.11
C PRO A 244 1.30 13.84 12.59
N GLU A 245 2.51 13.77 12.04
CA GLU A 245 2.75 13.54 10.61
C GLU A 245 3.06 12.06 10.28
N GLY A 246 3.26 11.21 11.30
CA GLY A 246 3.67 9.82 11.12
C GLY A 246 2.50 8.85 10.95
N GLY A 247 1.27 9.25 11.28
CA GLY A 247 0.14 8.35 11.23
C GLY A 247 -1.22 9.01 11.40
N GLN A 248 -2.25 8.22 11.10
CA GLN A 248 -3.63 8.52 11.39
C GLN A 248 -4.11 7.54 12.46
N TYR A 249 -4.48 8.07 13.62
CA TYR A 249 -4.77 7.28 14.80
C TYR A 249 -6.26 7.33 15.13
N ARG A 250 -6.82 6.17 15.46
CA ARG A 250 -8.19 6.02 15.96
C ARG A 250 -8.24 5.00 17.11
N SER A 251 -9.22 5.14 17.99
CA SER A 251 -9.54 4.14 19.01
C SER A 251 -11.00 3.66 18.93
N LEU A 252 -11.21 2.36 19.11
CA LEU A 252 -12.53 1.73 19.17
C LEU A 252 -12.58 0.73 20.31
N GLY A 253 -13.74 0.60 20.94
CA GLY A 253 -13.99 -0.36 22.02
C GLY A 253 -14.77 -1.56 21.50
N ARG A 254 -14.74 -2.69 22.20
CA ARG A 254 -15.74 -3.75 21.98
C ARG A 254 -17.16 -3.21 22.14
N GLN A 255 -17.35 -2.33 23.11
CA GLN A 255 -18.59 -1.58 23.36
C GLN A 255 -18.29 -0.10 23.57
N ALA A 256 -19.32 0.74 23.51
CA ALA A 256 -19.21 2.14 23.89
C ALA A 256 -19.51 2.30 25.39
N GLY A 257 -18.47 2.57 26.17
CA GLY A 257 -18.58 2.82 27.61
C GLY A 257 -19.02 4.26 27.94
N ALA A 258 -19.07 4.55 29.24
CA ALA A 258 -19.37 5.88 29.76
C ALA A 258 -18.15 6.46 30.48
N MET A 259 -17.69 7.64 30.04
CA MET A 259 -16.57 8.32 30.69
C MET A 259 -17.02 9.04 31.96
N ALA A 260 -16.38 8.74 33.09
CA ALA A 260 -16.56 9.50 34.33
C ALA A 260 -15.85 10.87 34.23
N PRO A 261 -16.51 12.00 34.51
CA PRO A 261 -15.89 13.33 34.41
C PRO A 261 -14.65 13.52 35.28
N GLU A 262 -14.56 12.81 36.41
CA GLU A 262 -13.39 12.81 37.29
C GLU A 262 -12.15 12.23 36.59
N VAL A 263 -12.30 11.13 35.85
CA VAL A 263 -11.21 10.48 35.12
C VAL A 263 -10.71 11.38 33.98
N VAL A 264 -11.62 12.05 33.27
CA VAL A 264 -11.26 13.01 32.22
C VAL A 264 -10.41 14.15 32.78
N ARG A 265 -10.78 14.71 33.94
CA ARG A 265 -10.00 15.76 34.61
C ARG A 265 -8.62 15.28 35.05
N LEU A 266 -8.55 14.09 35.66
CA LEU A 266 -7.29 13.50 36.09
C LEU A 266 -6.33 13.23 34.92
N LEU A 267 -6.85 12.75 33.78
CA LEU A 267 -6.05 12.54 32.57
C LEU A 267 -5.61 13.86 31.93
N GLN A 268 -6.44 14.90 31.99
CA GLN A 268 -6.08 16.24 31.55
C GLN A 268 -4.88 16.78 32.36
N ASP A 269 -4.88 16.55 33.68
CA ASP A 269 -3.74 16.89 34.55
C ASP A 269 -2.48 16.07 34.23
N CYS A 270 -2.64 14.88 33.64
CA CYS A 270 -1.55 14.04 33.12
C CYS A 270 -1.11 14.44 31.69
N GLY A 271 -1.71 15.48 31.11
CA GLY A 271 -1.38 15.99 29.77
C GLY A 271 -2.05 15.26 28.60
N VAL A 272 -3.13 14.52 28.88
CA VAL A 272 -3.98 13.80 27.91
C VAL A 272 -5.38 14.43 27.90
N ASP A 273 -5.73 15.17 26.85
CA ASP A 273 -7.03 15.82 26.74
C ASP A 273 -8.06 14.91 26.04
N LEU A 274 -9.00 14.38 26.83
CA LEU A 274 -10.12 13.56 26.36
C LEU A 274 -11.47 14.28 26.43
N ALA A 275 -11.50 15.61 26.64
CA ALA A 275 -12.76 16.34 26.86
C ALA A 275 -13.73 16.26 25.66
N ARG A 276 -13.20 16.06 24.45
CA ARG A 276 -13.98 15.91 23.21
C ARG A 276 -14.07 14.47 22.72
N HIS A 277 -13.44 13.53 23.43
CA HIS A 277 -13.51 12.12 23.07
C HIS A 277 -14.92 11.60 23.33
N LEU A 278 -15.41 10.76 22.44
CA LEU A 278 -16.69 10.08 22.57
C LEU A 278 -16.42 8.59 22.38
N PRO A 279 -16.65 7.74 23.40
CA PRO A 279 -16.48 6.31 23.28
C PRO A 279 -17.32 5.76 22.13
N LYS A 280 -16.67 5.00 21.24
CA LYS A 280 -17.29 4.35 20.09
C LYS A 280 -17.02 2.86 20.12
N ALA A 281 -18.04 2.08 19.78
CA ALA A 281 -17.93 0.65 19.59
C ALA A 281 -17.37 0.32 18.20
N LEU A 282 -16.68 -0.81 18.11
CA LEU A 282 -16.26 -1.43 16.87
C LEU A 282 -17.50 -1.89 16.07
N ASN A 283 -17.46 -1.71 14.75
CA ASN A 283 -18.54 -2.15 13.87
C ASN A 283 -18.63 -3.69 13.87
N PRO A 284 -19.79 -4.31 14.17
CA PRO A 284 -19.93 -5.76 14.29
C PRO A 284 -19.49 -6.55 13.05
N ASN A 285 -19.59 -5.93 11.87
CA ASN A 285 -19.25 -6.58 10.60
C ASN A 285 -17.77 -6.41 10.21
N HIS A 286 -16.98 -5.63 10.97
CA HIS A 286 -15.55 -5.43 10.77
C HIS A 286 -15.09 -4.97 9.37
N GLN A 287 -16.01 -4.49 8.52
CA GLN A 287 -15.72 -4.12 7.12
C GLN A 287 -14.68 -3.00 7.01
N ASP A 288 -14.65 -2.11 8.00
CA ASP A 288 -13.75 -0.94 8.00
C ASP A 288 -12.31 -1.30 8.43
N LEU A 289 -12.04 -2.55 8.84
CA LEU A 289 -10.73 -2.93 9.37
C LEU A 289 -9.63 -2.99 8.30
N ALA A 290 -9.99 -3.29 7.05
CA ALA A 290 -9.06 -3.30 5.93
C ALA A 290 -8.43 -1.92 5.68
N GLU A 291 -9.01 -0.85 6.21
CA GLU A 291 -8.41 0.49 6.14
C GLU A 291 -7.21 0.68 7.07
N TYR A 292 -6.94 -0.20 8.03
CA TYR A 292 -5.86 0.00 9.00
C TYR A 292 -4.65 -0.86 8.65
N HIS A 293 -3.47 -0.25 8.63
CA HIS A 293 -2.22 -1.01 8.47
C HIS A 293 -1.85 -1.74 9.75
N VAL A 294 -2.20 -1.19 10.91
CA VAL A 294 -1.90 -1.77 12.23
C VAL A 294 -3.13 -1.69 13.14
N ILE A 295 -3.47 -2.82 13.76
CA ILE A 295 -4.46 -2.92 14.84
C ILE A 295 -3.72 -3.32 16.11
N VAL A 296 -3.93 -2.57 17.18
CA VAL A 296 -3.29 -2.78 18.48
C VAL A 296 -4.38 -3.06 19.52
N SER A 297 -4.46 -4.28 20.03
CA SER A 297 -5.27 -4.58 21.22
C SER A 297 -4.52 -4.15 22.47
N LEU A 298 -5.17 -3.38 23.33
CA LEU A 298 -4.64 -2.91 24.61
C LEU A 298 -5.09 -3.77 25.80
N GLN A 299 -6.01 -4.71 25.56
CA GLN A 299 -6.56 -5.60 26.60
C GLN A 299 -6.86 -6.98 26.01
N GLY A 300 -6.04 -7.97 26.37
CA GLY A 300 -6.22 -9.34 25.88
C GLY A 300 -5.99 -9.49 24.37
N PRO A 301 -6.33 -10.67 23.81
CA PRO A 301 -5.95 -10.99 22.44
C PRO A 301 -6.81 -10.24 21.42
N VAL A 302 -6.22 -9.87 20.27
CA VAL A 302 -6.93 -9.15 19.18
C VAL A 302 -8.13 -9.96 18.68
N LYS A 303 -8.01 -11.29 18.67
CA LYS A 303 -9.09 -12.23 18.29
C LYS A 303 -10.35 -12.13 19.14
N SER A 304 -10.25 -11.54 20.34
CA SER A 304 -11.42 -11.29 21.20
C SER A 304 -12.25 -10.08 20.77
N TYR A 305 -11.71 -9.26 19.86
CA TYR A 305 -12.38 -8.10 19.27
C TYR A 305 -12.75 -8.37 17.82
N VAL A 306 -11.82 -8.96 17.07
CA VAL A 306 -11.92 -9.13 15.63
C VAL A 306 -11.84 -10.61 15.27
N ALA A 307 -12.84 -11.11 14.53
CA ALA A 307 -12.87 -12.51 14.13
C ALA A 307 -11.71 -12.87 13.18
N ASN A 308 -11.52 -12.06 12.13
CA ASN A 308 -10.50 -12.25 11.10
C ASN A 308 -9.76 -10.92 10.85
N ILE A 309 -8.42 -10.97 10.87
CA ILE A 309 -7.59 -9.81 10.57
C ILE A 309 -7.47 -9.71 9.04
N PRO A 310 -7.67 -8.51 8.43
CA PRO A 310 -7.49 -8.30 7.01
C PRO A 310 -6.06 -8.64 6.54
N PHE A 311 -5.91 -8.98 5.26
CA PHE A 311 -4.66 -9.52 4.72
C PHE A 311 -3.46 -8.57 4.87
N HIS A 312 -3.67 -7.27 4.61
CA HIS A 312 -2.62 -6.25 4.69
C HIS A 312 -2.48 -5.61 6.09
N THR A 313 -3.19 -6.12 7.10
CA THR A 313 -3.19 -5.54 8.45
C THR A 313 -2.30 -6.34 9.41
N ALA A 314 -1.40 -5.64 10.10
CA ALA A 314 -0.64 -6.21 11.22
C ALA A 314 -1.42 -6.08 12.53
N ALA A 315 -1.51 -7.17 13.30
CA ALA A 315 -2.14 -7.17 14.61
C ALA A 315 -1.09 -7.26 15.73
N LEU A 316 -1.20 -6.38 16.73
CA LEU A 316 -0.33 -6.32 17.90
C LEU A 316 -1.15 -6.45 19.18
N GLU A 317 -0.58 -7.08 20.18
CA GLU A 317 -1.19 -7.27 21.50
C GLU A 317 -0.31 -6.60 22.54
N TRP A 318 -0.85 -5.56 23.17
CA TRP A 318 -0.26 -4.86 24.29
C TRP A 318 -1.05 -5.20 25.53
N ASP A 319 -0.57 -6.16 26.31
CA ASP A 319 -1.18 -6.43 27.61
C ASP A 319 -0.82 -5.29 28.56
N VAL A 320 -1.75 -4.35 28.74
CA VAL A 320 -1.61 -3.19 29.62
C VAL A 320 -2.49 -3.43 30.84
N ASP A 321 -1.84 -3.51 32.00
CA ASP A 321 -2.52 -3.83 33.24
C ASP A 321 -3.38 -2.65 33.73
N VAL A 322 -4.70 -2.82 33.69
CA VAL A 322 -5.67 -1.81 34.17
C VAL A 322 -6.09 -2.05 35.62
N ALA A 323 -5.64 -3.15 36.25
CA ALA A 323 -6.13 -3.53 37.57
C ALA A 323 -5.90 -2.42 38.62
N VAL A 324 -6.98 -2.14 39.35
CA VAL A 324 -7.03 -1.39 40.61
C VAL A 324 -6.86 0.15 40.53
N ALA A 325 -7.57 0.86 39.64
CA ALA A 325 -7.70 2.33 39.78
C ALA A 325 -8.89 2.76 40.67
N ALA A 326 -9.96 1.95 40.72
CA ALA A 326 -11.21 2.31 41.40
C ALA A 326 -11.07 2.34 42.94
N ASP A 327 -10.34 1.39 43.53
CA ASP A 327 -10.19 1.23 44.98
C ASP A 327 -9.02 2.03 45.59
N LEU A 328 -8.29 2.80 44.78
CA LEU A 328 -7.15 3.60 45.23
C LEU A 328 -7.59 5.00 45.71
N SER A 329 -6.91 5.51 46.73
CA SER A 329 -7.01 6.91 47.15
C SER A 329 -6.57 7.87 46.03
N GLY A 330 -7.04 9.13 46.05
CA GLY A 330 -6.89 10.08 44.95
C GLY A 330 -5.46 10.24 44.42
N ASP A 331 -4.46 10.34 45.30
CA ASP A 331 -3.05 10.48 44.89
C ASP A 331 -2.49 9.21 44.24
N HIS A 332 -2.85 8.03 44.75
CA HIS A 332 -2.43 6.74 44.18
C HIS A 332 -3.12 6.49 42.84
N ARG A 333 -4.38 6.92 42.68
CA ARG A 333 -5.11 6.87 41.43
C ARG A 333 -4.45 7.74 40.35
N ARG A 334 -4.04 8.97 40.70
CA ARG A 334 -3.29 9.85 39.79
C ARG A 334 -1.96 9.23 39.37
N GLN A 335 -1.15 8.76 40.31
CA GLN A 335 0.14 8.13 40.00
C GLN A 335 -0.02 6.92 39.08
N ARG A 336 -1.10 6.14 39.24
CA ARG A 336 -1.40 5.02 38.35
C ARG A 336 -1.73 5.48 36.93
N TYR A 337 -2.55 6.52 36.75
CA TYR A 337 -2.83 7.07 35.41
C TYR A 337 -1.58 7.69 34.75
N GLU A 338 -0.70 8.32 35.52
CA GLU A 338 0.59 8.82 35.02
C GLU A 338 1.51 7.67 34.59
N ALA A 339 1.55 6.57 35.35
CA ALA A 339 2.31 5.37 34.98
C ALA A 339 1.74 4.73 33.70
N LEU A 340 0.41 4.60 33.61
CA LEU A 340 -0.29 4.04 32.45
C LEU A 340 -0.02 4.86 31.18
N THR A 341 -0.13 6.19 31.28
CA THR A 341 0.15 7.10 30.16
C THR A 341 1.59 6.99 29.68
N ARG A 342 2.55 6.88 30.61
CA ARG A 342 3.97 6.68 30.28
C ARG A 342 4.23 5.34 29.60
N GLU A 343 3.62 4.27 30.10
CA GLU A 343 3.74 2.93 29.51
C GLU A 343 3.20 2.92 28.06
N ILE A 344 2.00 3.45 27.85
CA ILE A 344 1.40 3.55 26.51
C ILE A 344 2.27 4.43 25.61
N ALA A 345 2.77 5.57 26.10
CA ALA A 345 3.65 6.44 25.33
C ALA A 345 4.94 5.75 24.88
N MET A 346 5.54 4.95 25.75
CA MET A 346 6.72 4.15 25.40
C MET A 346 6.40 3.12 24.31
N ARG A 347 5.29 2.38 24.45
CA ARG A 347 4.88 1.39 23.44
C ARG A 347 4.55 2.02 22.09
N VAL A 348 3.85 3.15 22.09
CA VAL A 348 3.58 3.94 20.87
C VAL A 348 4.89 4.43 20.24
N SER A 349 5.82 4.94 21.04
CA SER A 349 7.13 5.40 20.54
C SER A 349 7.92 4.25 19.89
N ASN A 350 7.94 3.07 20.53
CA ASN A 350 8.60 1.90 19.98
C ASN A 350 7.96 1.44 18.67
N LEU A 351 6.62 1.40 18.62
CA LEU A 351 5.88 1.08 17.39
C LEU A 351 6.22 2.06 16.27
N MET A 352 6.17 3.36 16.54
CA MET A 352 6.46 4.37 15.53
C MET A 352 7.92 4.36 15.08
N SER A 353 8.86 4.07 15.97
CA SER A 353 10.27 3.87 15.61
C SER A 353 10.44 2.67 14.67
N THR A 354 9.80 1.54 14.98
CA THR A 354 9.81 0.36 14.09
C THR A 354 9.18 0.65 12.73
N LEU A 355 8.06 1.40 12.69
CA LEU A 355 7.35 1.70 11.45
C LEU A 355 8.07 2.72 10.56
N ARG A 356 8.74 3.71 11.14
CA ARG A 356 9.44 4.77 10.39
C ARG A 356 10.89 4.40 10.07
N GLY A 357 11.49 3.46 10.80
CA GLY A 357 12.92 3.18 10.76
C GLY A 357 13.72 4.13 11.65
N GLU A 358 14.86 3.66 12.16
CA GLU A 358 15.68 4.37 13.17
C GLU A 358 16.29 5.69 12.67
N GLU A 359 16.35 5.92 11.36
CA GLU A 359 16.96 7.11 10.73
C GLU A 359 15.92 8.16 10.26
N ALA A 360 14.65 8.00 10.59
CA ALA A 360 13.57 8.90 10.16
C ALA A 360 13.38 10.12 11.09
N ASP A 361 14.45 10.85 11.37
CA ASP A 361 14.44 12.15 12.06
C ASP A 361 14.53 13.33 11.09
#